data_AF-A0A9E2MEA2-F1
#
_entry.id   AF-A0A9E2MEA2-F1
#
_cell.length_a   1.000
_cell.length_b   1.000
_cell.length_c   1.000
_cell.angle_alpha   90.00
_cell.angle_beta   90.00
_cell.angle_gamma   90.00
#
_symmetry.space_group_name_H-M   'P 1'
#
loop_
_entity.id
_entity.type
_entity.pdbx_description
1 polymer ?
#
loop_
_entity_poly.entity_id
_entity_poly.type
_entity_poly.pdbx_seq_one_letter_code
_entity_poly.pdbx_strand_id
1 'polypeptide(L)'
;MYQKDKFDIVIIDFARDFGQESLRYIESIDPMQTMITISENEEYSEQKGCDFCVQHRRRRRLVPPFAFPELVRLIENFELTICAMKNKF
;
A
#
# COMPACT_ATOMS: atom_id res chain seq x y z
N MET A 1 14.84 -17.12 -5.20
CA MET A 1 14.15 -18.27 -5.82
C MET A 1 12.72 -17.83 -6.10
N TYR A 2 12.27 -17.88 -7.36
CA TYR A 2 10.93 -17.46 -7.75
C TYR A 2 9.87 -18.47 -7.27
N GLN A 3 8.73 -17.98 -6.76
CA GLN A 3 7.58 -18.79 -6.39
C GLN A 3 6.39 -18.36 -7.24
N LYS A 4 5.81 -19.31 -7.97
CA LYS A 4 4.61 -19.07 -8.77
C LYS A 4 3.47 -18.62 -7.84
N ASP A 5 2.72 -17.61 -8.26
CA ASP A 5 1.55 -17.06 -7.55
C ASP A 5 1.84 -16.44 -6.17
N LYS A 6 3.13 -16.18 -5.86
CA LYS A 6 3.54 -15.41 -4.69
C LYS A 6 4.28 -14.16 -5.12
N PHE A 7 3.85 -13.03 -4.59
CA PHE A 7 4.38 -11.72 -4.95
C PHE A 7 5.08 -11.10 -3.75
N ASP A 8 6.27 -10.54 -3.95
CA ASP A 8 7.00 -9.87 -2.86
C ASP A 8 6.32 -8.56 -2.48
N ILE A 9 5.84 -7.80 -3.48
CA ILE A 9 5.07 -6.56 -3.32
C ILE A 9 3.98 -6.51 -4.38
N VAL A 10 2.77 -6.13 -3.97
CA VAL A 10 1.66 -5.83 -4.89
C VAL A 10 1.39 -4.32 -4.90
N ILE A 11 1.27 -3.75 -6.09
CA ILE A 11 0.97 -2.32 -6.28
C ILE A 11 -0.46 -2.21 -6.80
N ILE A 12 -1.30 -1.44 -6.10
CA ILE A 12 -2.71 -1.24 -6.44
C ILE A 12 -2.93 0.25 -6.73
N ASP A 13 -3.38 0.56 -7.94
CA ASP A 13 -3.79 1.91 -8.32
C ASP A 13 -5.29 2.11 -8.09
N PHE A 14 -5.65 3.06 -7.22
CA PHE A 14 -7.03 3.43 -6.89
C PHE A 14 -7.61 4.49 -7.81
N ALA A 15 -6.90 4.94 -8.85
CA ALA A 15 -7.47 5.81 -9.88
C ALA A 15 -8.61 5.14 -10.68
N ARG A 16 -8.93 3.87 -10.40
CA ARG A 16 -10.01 3.08 -11.04
C ARG A 16 -10.85 2.37 -9.98
N ASP A 17 -12.14 2.17 -10.28
CA ASP A 17 -13.13 1.57 -9.37
C ASP A 17 -12.73 0.20 -8.79
N PHE A 18 -11.84 -0.52 -9.47
CA PHE A 18 -11.37 -1.86 -9.08
C PHE A 18 -10.34 -1.87 -7.93
N GLY A 19 -9.79 -0.73 -7.52
CA GLY A 19 -8.73 -0.66 -6.51
C GLY A 19 -9.16 -1.23 -5.16
N GLN A 20 -10.36 -0.88 -4.70
CA GLN A 20 -10.88 -1.34 -3.41
C GLN A 20 -11.23 -2.82 -3.41
N GLU A 21 -11.81 -3.33 -4.49
CA GLU A 21 -12.13 -4.76 -4.63
C GLU A 21 -10.85 -5.60 -4.67
N SER A 22 -9.84 -5.15 -5.42
CA SER A 22 -8.53 -5.80 -5.49
C SER A 22 -7.88 -5.88 -4.12
N LEU A 23 -7.91 -4.77 -3.37
CA LEU A 23 -7.36 -4.73 -2.01
C LEU A 23 -8.06 -5.75 -1.10
N ARG A 24 -9.40 -5.76 -1.07
CA ARG A 24 -10.18 -6.70 -0.24
C ARG A 24 -9.91 -8.15 -0.62
N TYR A 25 -9.80 -8.44 -1.92
CA TYR A 25 -9.48 -9.76 -2.42
C TYR A 25 -8.10 -10.23 -1.94
N ILE A 26 -7.07 -9.40 -2.09
CA ILE A 26 -5.71 -9.73 -1.63
C ILE A 26 -5.67 -9.94 -0.13
N GLU A 27 -6.27 -9.04 0.66
CA GLU A 27 -6.32 -9.16 2.13
C GLU A 27 -7.07 -10.42 2.60
N SER A 28 -8.02 -10.92 1.82
CA SER A 28 -8.74 -12.16 2.14
C SER A 28 -7.91 -13.42 1.91
N ILE A 29 -6.89 -13.36 1.05
CA ILE A 29 -6.02 -14.48 0.70
C ILE A 29 -4.75 -14.45 1.55
N ASP A 30 -4.08 -13.30 1.61
CA ASP A 30 -2.89 -13.06 2.41
C ASP A 30 -2.99 -11.67 3.07
N PRO A 31 -3.45 -11.60 4.34
CA PRO A 31 -3.58 -10.34 5.06
C PRO A 31 -2.23 -9.67 5.38
N MET A 32 -1.11 -10.36 5.16
CA MET A 32 0.25 -9.88 5.38
C MET A 32 1.03 -9.65 4.08
N GLN A 33 0.36 -9.75 2.92
CA GLN A 33 0.93 -9.38 1.63
C GLN A 33 1.43 -7.94 1.68
N THR A 34 2.70 -7.74 1.33
CA THR A 34 3.26 -6.39 1.22
C THR A 34 2.56 -5.64 0.09
N MET A 35 2.01 -4.48 0.40
CA MET A 35 1.20 -3.70 -0.55
C MET A 35 1.58 -2.23 -0.58
N ILE A 36 1.59 -1.66 -1.79
CA ILE A 36 1.64 -0.22 -2.04
C ILE A 36 0.32 0.16 -2.73
N THR A 37 -0.39 1.12 -2.15
CA THR A 37 -1.61 1.67 -2.73
C THR A 37 -1.32 3.05 -3.28
N ILE A 38 -1.76 3.35 -4.49
CA ILE A 38 -1.65 4.66 -5.11
C ILE A 38 -3.05 5.29 -5.07
N SER A 39 -3.23 6.35 -4.27
CA SER A 39 -4.54 6.97 -4.06
C SER A 39 -4.42 8.43 -3.64
N GLU A 40 -5.28 9.29 -4.17
CA GLU A 40 -5.51 10.66 -3.69
C GLU A 40 -6.46 10.69 -2.48
N ASN A 41 -7.40 9.74 -2.42
CA ASN A 41 -8.45 9.72 -1.41
C ASN A 41 -8.02 8.95 -0.15
N GLU A 42 -8.30 9.55 1.00
CA GLU A 42 -8.09 8.94 2.31
C GLU A 42 -9.18 7.92 2.68
N GLU A 43 -10.31 7.94 1.99
CA GLU A 43 -11.41 6.99 2.20
C GLU A 43 -11.02 5.54 1.95
N TYR A 44 -9.97 5.32 1.15
CA TYR A 44 -9.41 4.00 0.87
C TYR A 44 -8.33 3.55 1.85
N SER A 45 -7.85 4.45 2.71
CA SER A 45 -7.11 4.04 3.90
C SER A 45 -8.08 3.53 4.96
N GLU A 46 -7.64 2.56 5.76
CA GLU A 46 -8.38 2.14 6.95
C GLU A 46 -8.77 3.36 7.77
N GLN A 47 -9.99 3.40 8.29
CA GLN A 47 -10.46 4.50 9.15
C GLN A 47 -9.54 4.73 10.37
N LYS A 48 -8.79 3.70 10.76
CA LYS A 48 -7.79 3.72 11.83
C LYS A 48 -6.47 4.41 11.45
N GLY A 49 -6.36 4.91 10.22
CA GLY A 49 -5.22 5.67 9.72
C GLY A 49 -4.04 4.82 9.27
N CYS A 50 -2.97 5.51 8.92
CA CYS A 50 -1.80 4.90 8.27
C CYS A 50 -0.98 4.01 9.22
N ASP A 51 -0.89 4.37 10.50
CA ASP A 51 -0.15 3.59 11.50
C ASP A 51 -0.75 2.20 11.68
N PHE A 52 -2.08 2.11 11.65
CA PHE A 52 -2.77 0.82 11.67
C PHE A 52 -2.39 -0.02 10.45
N CYS A 53 -2.38 0.57 9.25
CA CYS A 53 -1.98 -0.10 8.01
C CYS A 53 -0.53 -0.61 8.06
N VAL A 54 0.38 0.18 8.63
CA VAL A 54 1.78 -0.18 8.79
C VAL A 54 1.95 -1.35 9.74
N GLN A 55 1.29 -1.29 10.90
CA GLN A 55 1.46 -2.25 11.98
C GLN A 55 0.72 -3.58 11.74
N HIS A 56 -0.41 -3.56 11.01
CA HIS A 56 -1.31 -4.72 10.95
C HIS A 56 -1.53 -5.27 9.53
N ARG A 57 -1.11 -4.56 8.48
CA ARG A 57 -1.42 -4.92 7.08
C ARG A 57 -0.24 -4.83 6.11
N ARG A 58 0.98 -4.59 6.60
CA ARG A 58 2.21 -4.34 5.78
C ARG A 58 1.91 -3.52 4.53
N ARG A 59 1.16 -2.42 4.70
CA ARG A 59 0.69 -1.57 3.61
C ARG A 59 1.28 -0.17 3.71
N ARG A 60 1.58 0.43 2.56
CA ARG A 60 1.95 1.83 2.40
C ARG A 60 1.08 2.51 1.34
N ARG A 61 0.93 3.83 1.46
CA ARG A 61 0.21 4.67 0.50
C ARG A 61 1.19 5.61 -0.18
N LEU A 62 1.10 5.69 -1.50
CA LEU A 62 1.74 6.69 -2.32
C LEU A 62 0.65 7.62 -2.85
N VAL A 63 0.83 8.92 -2.66
CA VAL A 63 -0.19 9.92 -3.02
C VAL A 63 0.25 10.59 -4.32
N PRO A 64 -0.52 10.53 -5.40
CA PRO A 64 -0.20 11.28 -6.61
C PRO A 64 -0.50 12.79 -6.45
N PRO A 65 0.15 13.64 -7.26
CA PRO A 65 1.20 13.29 -8.21
C PRO A 65 2.55 12.97 -7.53
N PHE A 66 3.29 11.99 -8.05
CA PHE A 66 4.63 11.63 -7.58
C PHE A 66 5.56 11.35 -8.76
N ALA A 67 6.87 11.58 -8.59
CA ALA A 67 7.84 11.20 -9.61
C ALA A 67 8.12 9.69 -9.56
N PHE A 68 8.30 9.03 -10.72
CA PHE A 68 8.58 7.58 -10.77
C PHE A 68 9.69 7.10 -9.82
N PRO A 69 10.81 7.83 -9.63
CA PRO A 69 11.84 7.44 -8.67
C PRO A 69 11.35 7.35 -7.21
N GLU A 70 10.28 8.04 -6.83
CA GLU A 70 9.69 7.93 -5.49
C GLU A 70 9.04 6.56 -5.27
N LEU A 71 8.34 6.03 -6.28
CA LEU A 71 7.80 4.68 -6.23
C LEU A 71 8.93 3.64 -6.10
N VAL A 72 10.00 3.81 -6.88
CA VAL A 72 11.19 2.92 -6.81
C VAL A 72 11.80 2.97 -5.41
N ARG A 73 12.01 4.17 -4.85
CA ARG A 73 12.53 4.32 -3.47
C ARG A 73 11.62 3.68 -2.43
N LEU A 74 10.31 3.79 -2.58
CA LEU A 74 9.34 3.15 -1.69
C LEU A 74 9.40 1.63 -1.76
N ILE A 75 9.58 1.06 -2.95
CA ILE A 75 9.77 -0.39 -3.15
C ILE A 75 11.06 -0.85 -2.47
N GLU A 76 12.18 -0.18 -2.72
CA GLU A 76 13.50 -0.54 -2.18
C GLU A 76 13.57 -0.39 -0.66
N ASN A 77 12.92 0.64 -0.11
CA ASN A 77 12.99 1.01 1.30
C ASN A 77 11.67 0.76 2.03
N PHE A 78 10.86 -0.21 1.58
CA PHE A 78 9.50 -0.41 2.08
C PHE A 78 9.42 -0.50 3.61
N GLU A 79 10.27 -1.35 4.20
CA GLU A 79 10.33 -1.58 5.65
C GLU A 79 10.79 -0.34 6.43
N LEU A 80 11.68 0.46 5.83
CA LEU A 80 12.23 1.66 6.43
C LEU A 80 11.34 2.89 6.24
N THR A 81 10.40 2.84 5.31
CA THR A 81 9.53 3.97 5.01
C THR A 81 8.49 4.14 6.09
N ILE A 82 8.62 5.23 6.86
CA ILE A 82 7.64 5.67 7.85
C ILE A 82 6.50 6.35 7.12
N CYS A 83 5.26 6.16 7.59
CA CYS A 83 4.14 6.87 7.00
C CYS A 83 4.28 8.38 7.19
N ALA A 84 4.32 9.14 6.09
CA ALA A 84 4.45 10.59 6.11
C ALA A 84 3.32 11.30 6.87
N MET A 85 2.14 10.65 7.00
CA MET A 85 0.97 11.19 7.70
C MET A 85 0.84 10.70 9.15
N LYS A 86 1.85 10.03 9.70
CA LYS A 86 1.86 9.52 11.09
C LYS A 86 1.49 10.57 12.16
N ASN A 87 1.71 11.85 11.88
CA ASN A 87 1.51 12.95 12.82
C ASN A 87 0.37 13.92 12.47
N LYS A 88 -0.55 13.55 11.56
CA LYS A 88 -1.73 14.38 11.24
C LYS A 88 -3.00 13.67 11.71
N PHE A 89 -3.32 13.84 12.99
CA PHE A 89 -4.61 13.57 13.60
C PHE A 89 -5.11 14.86 14.25
#